data_AF-A0A7C3AMC9-F1
#
_entry.id   AF-A0A7C3AMC9-F1
#
_cell.length_a   1.000
_cell.length_b   1.000
_cell.length_c   1.000
_cell.angle_alpha   90.00
_cell.angle_beta   90.00
_cell.angle_gamma   90.00
#
_symmetry.space_group_name_H-M   'P 1'
#
loop_
_entity.id
_entity.type
_entity.pdbx_description
1 polymer ?
#
loop_
_entity_poly.entity_id
_entity_poly.type
_entity_poly.pdbx_seq_one_letter_code
_entity_poly.pdbx_strand_id
1 'polypeptide(L)'
;MISTLLIDLDNTLLGNDMETFLPTYLQKLGAHLADRIPPDQMIPELLNGTRKMMENFDPVVSLEQVFAQYFYPALGMAEETLKPQIDDFYDTVFPSLKANTTRYPESERLMKRLFDAGYEIVIATSPLFPRTAILQRLDWAGVPVERFDYSLITSYEHFHFSKPHLEYYAEILGRLGKPPHETAMIGNDPENDLAPANALGMTVFHAHASSPDEYPGGSLEDAIPWLHEASNQTKPQTANQSQILLARHRGNLAALVSMTKDLDDHAWGHRMVENEWAPVEIVCHLRDVESEVNLPRLRKILSDPDPHLSSFDTDVWAEERDYLCQSGPNALSAYIDSRKETIAILEKIDSKDWSRPARHSLFGPTTLIEVMNIAAEHDLLHLVQLRSTLAIGGI
;
A
#
# COMPACT_ATOMS: atom_id res chain seq x y z
N MET A 1 21.04 1.45 -1.68
CA MET A 1 21.15 0.29 -2.61
C MET A 1 19.73 -0.24 -2.77
N ILE A 2 19.30 -0.58 -3.98
CA ILE A 2 17.95 -1.14 -4.17
C ILE A 2 17.95 -2.55 -3.58
N SER A 3 17.01 -2.84 -2.68
CA SER A 3 16.85 -4.15 -2.04
C SER A 3 15.46 -4.74 -2.26
N THR A 4 14.49 -3.91 -2.66
CA THR A 4 13.07 -4.26 -2.76
C THR A 4 12.54 -3.96 -4.16
N LEU A 5 11.78 -4.88 -4.74
CA LEU A 5 11.20 -4.77 -6.08
C LEU A 5 9.68 -4.92 -6.02
N LEU A 6 8.96 -3.91 -6.49
CA LEU A 6 7.54 -3.96 -6.81
C LEU A 6 7.44 -4.31 -8.29
N ILE A 7 6.69 -5.35 -8.62
CA ILE A 7 6.53 -5.82 -9.99
C ILE A 7 5.05 -5.93 -10.31
N ASP A 8 4.62 -5.26 -11.38
CA ASP A 8 3.26 -5.42 -11.88
C ASP A 8 3.05 -6.83 -12.49
N LEU A 9 1.79 -7.26 -12.59
CA LEU A 9 1.43 -8.57 -13.12
C LEU A 9 0.98 -8.52 -14.58
N ASP A 10 -0.04 -7.73 -14.89
CA ASP A 10 -0.78 -7.81 -16.15
C ASP A 10 -0.11 -6.95 -17.22
N ASN A 11 0.23 -7.55 -18.35
CA ASN A 11 1.12 -7.02 -19.40
C ASN A 11 2.57 -6.76 -18.97
N THR A 12 2.92 -7.03 -17.70
CA THR A 12 4.30 -7.08 -17.21
C THR A 12 4.79 -8.53 -17.12
N LEU A 13 4.36 -9.31 -16.12
CA LEU A 13 4.77 -10.72 -15.97
C LEU A 13 3.92 -11.71 -16.79
N LEU A 14 2.70 -11.31 -17.16
CA LEU A 14 1.74 -12.11 -17.92
C LEU A 14 1.12 -11.24 -19.00
N GLY A 15 1.09 -11.69 -20.26
CA GLY A 15 0.30 -11.01 -21.29
C GLY A 15 -1.18 -11.12 -20.96
N ASN A 16 -1.79 -10.01 -20.55
CA ASN A 16 -3.17 -9.97 -20.11
C ASN A 16 -3.77 -8.59 -20.37
N ASP A 17 -4.19 -8.38 -21.61
CA ASP A 17 -4.82 -7.13 -22.02
C ASP A 17 -6.25 -7.03 -21.44
N MET A 18 -6.42 -6.10 -20.50
CA MET A 18 -7.70 -5.87 -19.82
C MET A 18 -8.83 -5.50 -20.77
N GLU A 19 -8.56 -4.88 -21.93
CA GLU A 19 -9.59 -4.59 -22.93
C GLU A 19 -10.21 -5.87 -23.51
N THR A 20 -9.44 -6.96 -23.56
CA THR A 20 -9.89 -8.27 -24.06
C THR A 20 -10.32 -9.23 -22.95
N PHE A 21 -9.63 -9.17 -21.80
CA PHE A 21 -9.87 -10.04 -20.66
C PHE A 21 -11.18 -9.69 -19.95
N LEU A 22 -11.41 -8.40 -19.66
CA LEU A 22 -12.53 -7.95 -18.84
C LEU A 22 -13.89 -8.29 -19.46
N PRO A 23 -14.16 -8.10 -20.77
CA PRO A 23 -15.43 -8.51 -21.37
C PRO A 23 -15.71 -10.01 -21.21
N THR A 24 -14.69 -10.85 -21.39
CA THR A 24 -14.83 -12.31 -21.25
C THR A 24 -15.07 -12.71 -19.79
N TYR A 25 -14.37 -12.07 -18.86
CA TYR A 25 -14.57 -12.25 -17.42
C TYR A 25 -16.01 -11.88 -17.00
N LEU A 26 -16.47 -10.68 -17.38
CA LEU A 26 -17.82 -10.19 -17.03
C LEU A 26 -18.91 -11.08 -17.62
N GLN A 27 -18.74 -11.55 -18.86
CA GLN A 27 -19.68 -12.47 -19.50
C GLN A 27 -19.77 -13.79 -18.73
N LYS A 28 -18.64 -14.39 -18.36
CA LYS A 28 -18.63 -15.67 -17.64
C LYS A 28 -19.18 -15.55 -16.22
N LEU A 29 -18.83 -14.47 -15.51
CA LEU A 29 -19.35 -14.22 -14.16
C LEU A 29 -20.86 -13.97 -14.20
N GLY A 30 -21.33 -13.15 -15.16
CA GLY A 30 -22.75 -12.91 -15.39
C GLY A 30 -23.52 -14.19 -15.68
N ALA A 31 -22.99 -15.05 -16.55
CA ALA A 31 -23.61 -16.34 -16.85
C ALA A 31 -23.64 -17.27 -15.62
N HIS A 32 -22.57 -17.29 -14.82
CA HIS A 32 -22.48 -18.14 -13.63
C HIS A 32 -23.49 -17.73 -12.54
N LEU A 33 -23.74 -16.43 -12.38
CA LEU A 33 -24.68 -15.90 -11.38
C LEU A 33 -26.12 -15.73 -11.90
N ALA A 34 -26.40 -16.09 -13.16
CA ALA A 34 -27.66 -15.79 -13.85
C ALA A 34 -28.91 -16.39 -13.18
N ASP A 35 -28.75 -17.52 -12.48
CA ASP A 35 -29.85 -18.16 -11.73
C ASP A 35 -30.26 -17.39 -10.47
N ARG A 36 -29.45 -16.41 -10.05
CA ARG A 36 -29.67 -15.58 -8.87
C ARG A 36 -29.95 -14.13 -9.24
N ILE A 37 -29.16 -13.59 -10.18
CA ILE A 37 -29.18 -12.19 -10.57
C ILE A 37 -29.08 -12.10 -12.09
N PRO A 38 -29.99 -11.38 -12.76
CA PRO A 38 -29.88 -11.11 -14.18
C PRO A 38 -28.55 -10.41 -14.55
N PRO A 39 -27.82 -10.85 -15.60
CA PRO A 39 -26.53 -10.26 -15.96
C PRO A 39 -26.58 -8.75 -16.25
N ASP A 40 -27.70 -8.26 -16.79
CA ASP A 40 -27.96 -6.84 -17.06
C ASP A 40 -28.13 -5.99 -15.80
N GLN A 41 -28.42 -6.63 -14.66
CA GLN A 41 -28.37 -5.99 -13.34
C GLN A 41 -27.01 -6.20 -12.65
N MET A 42 -26.45 -7.41 -12.72
CA MET A 42 -25.21 -7.75 -12.01
C MET A 42 -24.01 -6.94 -12.51
N ILE A 43 -23.80 -6.87 -13.83
CA ILE A 43 -22.59 -6.27 -14.41
C ILE A 43 -22.49 -4.76 -14.12
N PRO A 44 -23.55 -3.94 -14.29
CA PRO A 44 -23.48 -2.53 -13.92
C PRO A 44 -23.13 -2.29 -12.45
N GLU A 45 -23.68 -3.10 -11.53
CA GLU A 45 -23.40 -2.96 -10.11
C GLU A 45 -22.00 -3.44 -9.74
N LEU A 46 -21.48 -4.47 -10.42
CA LEU A 46 -20.08 -4.87 -10.26
C LEU A 46 -19.14 -3.73 -10.66
N LEU A 47 -19.35 -3.14 -11.83
CA LEU A 47 -18.56 -1.99 -12.31
C LEU A 47 -18.72 -0.77 -11.40
N ASN A 48 -19.90 -0.57 -10.82
CA ASN A 48 -20.16 0.47 -9.83
C ASN A 48 -19.35 0.24 -8.54
N GLY A 49 -19.37 -0.98 -8.00
CA GLY A 49 -18.55 -1.37 -6.86
C GLY A 49 -17.05 -1.16 -7.14
N THR A 50 -16.56 -1.58 -8.31
CA THR A 50 -15.16 -1.36 -8.70
C THR A 50 -14.80 0.11 -8.81
N ARG A 51 -15.67 0.96 -9.35
CA ARG A 51 -15.44 2.41 -9.36
C ARG A 51 -15.36 2.98 -7.95
N LYS A 52 -16.20 2.50 -7.02
CA LYS A 52 -16.19 2.92 -5.63
C LYS A 52 -14.90 2.53 -4.91
N MET A 53 -14.36 1.35 -5.20
CA MET A 53 -13.02 0.95 -4.77
C MET A 53 -11.96 1.96 -5.22
N MET A 54 -11.97 2.36 -6.51
CA MET A 54 -11.02 3.35 -7.05
C MET A 54 -11.23 4.77 -6.50
N GLU A 55 -12.41 5.11 -6.00
CA GLU A 55 -12.72 6.38 -5.36
C GLU A 55 -12.36 6.40 -3.86
N ASN A 56 -11.90 5.26 -3.29
CA ASN A 56 -11.60 5.16 -1.88
C ASN A 56 -10.30 5.85 -1.50
N PHE A 57 -10.39 6.73 -0.50
CA PHE A 57 -9.24 7.35 0.17
C PHE A 57 -9.30 7.18 1.70
N ASP A 58 -10.19 6.33 2.22
CA ASP A 58 -10.23 6.03 3.65
C ASP A 58 -9.18 4.95 3.99
N PRO A 59 -8.14 5.28 4.78
CA PRO A 59 -7.05 4.35 5.11
C PRO A 59 -7.47 3.21 6.07
N VAL A 60 -8.72 3.18 6.54
CA VAL A 60 -9.17 2.13 7.49
C VAL A 60 -10.29 1.24 6.93
N VAL A 61 -10.69 1.45 5.68
CA VAL A 61 -11.69 0.63 4.98
C VAL A 61 -11.04 -0.03 3.77
N SER A 62 -10.93 -1.36 3.76
CA SER A 62 -10.33 -2.09 2.64
C SER A 62 -11.20 -2.00 1.38
N LEU A 63 -10.59 -2.25 0.22
CA LEU A 63 -11.29 -2.21 -1.06
C LEU A 63 -12.40 -3.27 -1.13
N GLU A 64 -12.21 -4.45 -0.54
CA GLU A 64 -13.27 -5.47 -0.39
C GLU A 64 -14.44 -4.93 0.43
N GLN A 65 -14.17 -4.26 1.56
CA GLN A 65 -15.23 -3.66 2.39
C GLN A 65 -15.97 -2.55 1.63
N VAL A 66 -15.26 -1.71 0.89
CA VAL A 66 -15.87 -0.70 0.01
C VAL A 66 -16.75 -1.39 -1.04
N PHE A 67 -16.22 -2.40 -1.73
CA PHE A 67 -16.99 -3.15 -2.73
C PHE A 67 -18.27 -3.72 -2.12
N ALA A 68 -18.17 -4.39 -0.97
CA ALA A 68 -19.29 -5.00 -0.28
C ALA A 68 -20.38 -3.98 0.11
N GLN A 69 -19.99 -2.78 0.57
CA GLN A 69 -20.91 -1.70 0.95
C GLN A 69 -21.79 -1.21 -0.21
N TYR A 70 -21.33 -1.32 -1.45
CA TYR A 70 -22.07 -0.84 -2.63
C TYR A 70 -22.69 -1.97 -3.44
N PHE A 71 -21.96 -3.05 -3.65
CA PHE A 71 -22.36 -4.12 -4.58
C PHE A 71 -23.54 -4.93 -4.05
N TYR A 72 -23.43 -5.55 -2.87
CA TYR A 72 -24.48 -6.43 -2.36
C TYR A 72 -25.82 -5.68 -2.08
N PRO A 73 -25.81 -4.49 -1.44
CA PRO A 73 -27.04 -3.73 -1.22
C PRO A 73 -27.73 -3.30 -2.52
N ALA A 74 -26.98 -2.94 -3.56
CA ALA A 74 -27.55 -2.55 -4.87
C ALA A 74 -28.27 -3.71 -5.57
N LEU A 75 -27.86 -4.94 -5.27
CA LEU A 75 -28.51 -6.17 -5.73
C LEU A 75 -29.67 -6.62 -4.82
N GLY A 76 -29.88 -5.95 -3.69
CA GLY A 76 -30.85 -6.36 -2.68
C GLY A 76 -30.50 -7.70 -2.02
N MET A 77 -29.22 -8.06 -1.98
CA MET A 77 -28.73 -9.33 -1.43
C MET A 77 -27.79 -9.09 -0.25
N ALA A 78 -27.75 -10.06 0.67
CA ALA A 78 -26.74 -10.10 1.71
C ALA A 78 -25.44 -10.72 1.17
N GLU A 79 -24.30 -10.22 1.64
CA GLU A 79 -22.98 -10.72 1.24
C GLU A 79 -22.86 -12.23 1.46
N GLU A 80 -23.29 -12.72 2.62
CA GLU A 80 -23.21 -14.12 3.03
C GLU A 80 -24.02 -15.05 2.12
N THR A 81 -24.98 -14.51 1.36
CA THR A 81 -25.80 -15.27 0.41
C THR A 81 -25.13 -15.38 -0.96
N LEU A 82 -24.52 -14.31 -1.45
CA LEU A 82 -23.99 -14.24 -2.81
C LEU A 82 -22.50 -14.59 -2.89
N LYS A 83 -21.71 -14.21 -1.87
CA LYS A 83 -20.26 -14.42 -1.83
C LYS A 83 -19.84 -15.88 -2.11
N PRO A 84 -20.47 -16.92 -1.53
CA PRO A 84 -20.09 -18.30 -1.83
C PRO A 84 -20.24 -18.69 -3.30
N GLN A 85 -21.14 -18.05 -4.06
CA GLN A 85 -21.30 -18.30 -5.50
C GLN A 85 -20.25 -17.53 -6.32
N ILE A 86 -19.85 -16.35 -5.86
CA ILE A 86 -18.72 -15.62 -6.46
C ILE A 86 -17.42 -16.40 -6.23
N ASP A 87 -17.22 -16.93 -5.03
CA ASP A 87 -16.06 -17.76 -4.71
C ASP A 87 -16.05 -19.05 -5.57
N ASP A 88 -17.20 -19.73 -5.73
CA ASP A 88 -17.33 -20.90 -6.64
C ASP A 88 -17.00 -20.57 -8.10
N PHE A 89 -17.38 -19.38 -8.59
CA PHE A 89 -16.97 -18.91 -9.91
C PHE A 89 -15.44 -18.85 -10.03
N TYR A 90 -14.75 -18.32 -9.02
CA TYR A 90 -13.30 -18.22 -9.04
C TYR A 90 -12.61 -19.58 -8.96
N ASP A 91 -13.23 -20.57 -8.32
CA ASP A 91 -12.68 -21.92 -8.21
C ASP A 91 -12.94 -22.75 -9.49
N THR A 92 -14.10 -22.58 -10.13
CA THR A 92 -14.57 -23.52 -11.17
C THR A 92 -14.59 -22.94 -12.58
N VAL A 93 -14.82 -21.63 -12.74
CA VAL A 93 -15.00 -20.99 -14.05
C VAL A 93 -13.84 -20.06 -14.41
N PHE A 94 -13.37 -19.25 -13.47
CA PHE A 94 -12.26 -18.32 -13.66
C PHE A 94 -10.99 -18.97 -14.21
N PRO A 95 -10.60 -20.22 -13.84
CA PRO A 95 -9.44 -20.90 -14.44
C PRO A 95 -9.52 -21.01 -15.97
N SER A 96 -10.74 -21.05 -16.54
CA SER A 96 -10.92 -21.09 -18.00
C SER A 96 -10.46 -19.82 -18.72
N LEU A 97 -10.35 -18.69 -18.01
CA LEU A 97 -9.85 -17.42 -18.56
C LEU A 97 -8.35 -17.44 -18.85
N LYS A 98 -7.60 -18.46 -18.39
CA LYS A 98 -6.20 -18.67 -18.76
C LYS A 98 -5.99 -18.64 -20.28
N ALA A 99 -6.96 -19.13 -21.05
CA ALA A 99 -6.92 -19.13 -22.51
C ALA A 99 -6.91 -17.73 -23.16
N ASN A 100 -7.28 -16.70 -22.40
CA ASN A 100 -7.24 -15.29 -22.82
C ASN A 100 -5.92 -14.60 -22.46
N THR A 101 -4.96 -15.34 -21.88
CA THR A 101 -3.68 -14.80 -21.43
C THR A 101 -2.52 -15.41 -22.22
N THR A 102 -1.39 -14.71 -22.23
CA THR A 102 -0.15 -15.16 -22.90
C THR A 102 0.96 -15.27 -21.86
N ARG A 103 1.47 -16.49 -21.66
CA ARG A 103 2.62 -16.71 -20.78
C ARG A 103 3.89 -16.15 -21.41
N TYR A 104 4.67 -15.42 -20.62
CA TYR A 104 6.00 -14.92 -20.98
C TYR A 104 7.08 -15.81 -20.33
N PRO A 105 7.79 -16.68 -21.08
CA PRO A 105 8.83 -17.55 -20.51
C PRO A 105 9.99 -16.80 -19.83
N GLU A 106 10.23 -15.55 -20.20
CA GLU A 106 11.15 -14.62 -19.55
C GLU A 106 10.76 -14.25 -18.12
N SER A 107 9.47 -14.23 -17.78
CA SER A 107 9.01 -13.92 -16.41
C SER A 107 9.57 -14.90 -15.40
N GLU A 108 9.46 -16.20 -15.64
CA GLU A 108 10.00 -17.23 -14.72
C GLU A 108 11.53 -17.12 -14.58
N ARG A 109 12.24 -16.81 -15.68
CA ARG A 109 13.70 -16.64 -15.67
C ARG A 109 14.12 -15.39 -14.90
N LEU A 110 13.42 -14.28 -15.09
CA LEU A 110 13.63 -13.04 -14.35
C LEU A 110 13.39 -13.28 -12.85
N MET A 111 12.22 -13.78 -12.47
CA MET A 111 11.85 -13.99 -11.07
C MET A 111 12.86 -14.89 -10.37
N LYS A 112 13.25 -16.02 -10.99
CA LYS A 112 14.28 -16.89 -10.42
C LYS A 112 15.58 -16.15 -10.13
N ARG A 113 16.06 -15.32 -11.07
CA ARG A 113 17.31 -14.55 -10.88
C ARG A 113 17.17 -13.49 -9.79
N LEU A 114 16.01 -12.84 -9.69
CA LEU A 114 15.77 -11.81 -8.65
C LEU A 114 15.73 -12.44 -7.25
N PHE A 115 15.03 -13.57 -7.08
CA PHE A 115 15.03 -14.31 -5.81
C PHE A 115 16.41 -14.91 -5.48
N ASP A 116 17.12 -15.49 -6.44
CA ASP A 116 18.49 -16.01 -6.24
C ASP A 116 19.46 -14.88 -5.82
N ALA A 117 19.19 -13.63 -6.23
CA ALA A 117 19.96 -12.45 -5.85
C ALA A 117 19.54 -11.85 -4.48
N GLY A 118 18.54 -12.42 -3.81
CA GLY A 118 18.09 -12.01 -2.48
C GLY A 118 17.24 -10.74 -2.45
N TYR A 119 16.63 -10.34 -3.56
CA TYR A 119 15.69 -9.23 -3.56
C TYR A 119 14.41 -9.60 -2.79
N GLU A 120 13.91 -8.64 -2.03
CA GLU A 120 12.56 -8.68 -1.49
C GLU A 120 11.56 -8.32 -2.60
N ILE A 121 10.57 -9.18 -2.88
CA ILE A 121 9.71 -9.00 -4.06
C ILE A 121 8.24 -8.90 -3.68
N VAL A 122 7.60 -7.88 -4.25
CA VAL A 122 6.17 -7.60 -4.13
C VAL A 122 5.50 -7.70 -5.49
N ILE A 123 4.38 -8.42 -5.56
CA ILE A 123 3.46 -8.32 -6.70
C ILE A 123 2.57 -7.12 -6.46
N ALA A 124 2.88 -6.04 -7.15
CA ALA A 124 2.20 -4.77 -7.06
C ALA A 124 1.21 -4.62 -8.22
N THR A 125 0.23 -5.51 -8.35
CA THR A 125 -0.85 -5.41 -9.35
C THR A 125 -2.00 -4.53 -8.84
N SER A 126 -2.86 -4.00 -9.71
CA SER A 126 -4.02 -3.23 -9.23
C SER A 126 -4.94 -4.13 -8.37
N PRO A 127 -5.15 -3.82 -7.07
CA PRO A 127 -5.86 -4.69 -6.13
C PRO A 127 -7.38 -4.55 -6.28
N LEU A 128 -7.92 -4.75 -7.49
CA LEU A 128 -9.35 -4.70 -7.81
C LEU A 128 -9.97 -6.08 -8.01
N PHE A 129 -9.14 -7.12 -7.94
CA PHE A 129 -9.53 -8.52 -7.96
C PHE A 129 -9.28 -9.17 -6.59
N PRO A 130 -10.02 -10.25 -6.26
CA PRO A 130 -9.69 -11.09 -5.12
C PRO A 130 -8.32 -11.72 -5.28
N ARG A 131 -7.70 -11.99 -4.13
CA ARG A 131 -6.42 -12.67 -3.99
C ARG A 131 -6.38 -13.94 -4.84
N THR A 132 -7.43 -14.75 -4.81
CA THR A 132 -7.48 -16.01 -5.57
C THR A 132 -7.26 -15.79 -7.08
N ALA A 133 -7.82 -14.73 -7.65
CA ALA A 133 -7.65 -14.39 -9.06
C ALA A 133 -6.24 -13.90 -9.40
N ILE A 134 -5.57 -13.25 -8.46
CA ILE A 134 -4.17 -12.82 -8.60
C ILE A 134 -3.23 -14.03 -8.52
N LEU A 135 -3.46 -14.94 -7.56
CA LEU A 135 -2.68 -16.17 -7.40
C LEU A 135 -2.78 -17.07 -8.64
N GLN A 136 -3.99 -17.24 -9.18
CA GLN A 136 -4.18 -18.00 -10.42
C GLN A 136 -3.44 -17.35 -11.61
N ARG A 137 -3.47 -16.02 -11.74
CA ARG A 137 -2.72 -15.33 -12.81
C ARG A 137 -1.21 -15.44 -12.64
N LEU A 138 -0.70 -15.46 -11.40
CA LEU A 138 0.72 -15.77 -11.13
C LEU A 138 1.10 -17.19 -11.56
N ASP A 139 0.24 -18.19 -11.31
CA ASP A 139 0.42 -19.54 -11.88
C ASP A 139 0.46 -19.51 -13.42
N TRP A 140 -0.45 -18.77 -14.05
CA TRP A 140 -0.52 -18.68 -15.50
C TRP A 140 0.74 -18.03 -16.10
N ALA A 141 1.33 -17.08 -15.37
CA ALA A 141 2.62 -16.46 -15.68
C ALA A 141 3.81 -17.42 -15.50
N GLY A 142 3.62 -18.55 -14.81
CA GLY A 142 4.69 -19.49 -14.48
C GLY A 142 5.49 -19.11 -13.24
N VAL A 143 4.97 -18.20 -12.42
CA VAL A 143 5.60 -17.72 -11.19
C VAL A 143 4.68 -17.92 -9.97
N PRO A 144 4.28 -19.17 -9.69
CA PRO A 144 3.31 -19.47 -8.63
C PRO A 144 3.92 -19.29 -7.23
N VAL A 145 3.07 -19.02 -6.23
CA VAL A 145 3.48 -18.78 -4.84
C VAL A 145 4.07 -20.00 -4.15
N GLU A 146 3.78 -21.21 -4.63
CA GLU A 146 4.40 -22.45 -4.14
C GLU A 146 5.89 -22.55 -4.50
N ARG A 147 6.37 -21.71 -5.43
CA ARG A 147 7.77 -21.69 -5.89
C ARG A 147 8.51 -20.40 -5.56
N PHE A 148 7.79 -19.32 -5.29
CA PHE A 148 8.34 -17.98 -5.14
C PHE A 148 7.76 -17.34 -3.87
N ASP A 149 8.65 -17.00 -2.94
CA ASP A 149 8.29 -16.50 -1.61
C ASP A 149 8.12 -14.97 -1.62
N TYR A 150 6.98 -14.52 -2.13
CA TYR A 150 6.67 -13.09 -2.22
C TYR A 150 6.43 -12.49 -0.84
N SER A 151 7.08 -11.36 -0.57
CA SER A 151 6.91 -10.63 0.69
C SER A 151 5.55 -9.95 0.79
N LEU A 152 4.97 -9.59 -0.36
CA LEU A 152 3.61 -9.04 -0.43
C LEU A 152 2.99 -9.29 -1.81
N ILE A 153 1.69 -9.54 -1.85
CA ILE A 153 0.90 -9.61 -3.07
C ILE A 153 -0.35 -8.78 -2.81
N THR A 154 -0.54 -7.72 -3.59
CA THR A 154 -1.62 -6.76 -3.38
C THR A 154 -2.96 -7.32 -3.85
N SER A 155 -4.02 -7.19 -3.03
CA SER A 155 -5.37 -7.67 -3.35
C SER A 155 -6.43 -6.87 -2.59
N TYR A 156 -7.67 -6.88 -3.09
CA TYR A 156 -8.74 -6.03 -2.55
C TYR A 156 -9.11 -6.33 -1.08
N GLU A 157 -8.88 -7.56 -0.58
CA GLU A 157 -9.23 -7.97 0.78
C GLU A 157 -8.43 -7.21 1.83
N HIS A 158 -7.17 -6.92 1.49
CA HIS A 158 -6.19 -6.41 2.43
C HIS A 158 -5.77 -4.98 2.13
N PHE A 159 -5.87 -4.50 0.89
CA PHE A 159 -5.46 -3.14 0.51
C PHE A 159 -6.59 -2.12 0.63
N HIS A 160 -6.21 -0.86 0.83
CA HIS A 160 -7.14 0.27 0.98
C HIS A 160 -7.19 1.15 -0.25
N PHE A 161 -6.13 1.14 -1.05
CA PHE A 161 -5.97 1.98 -2.24
C PHE A 161 -5.57 1.14 -3.45
N SER A 162 -5.84 1.65 -4.65
CA SER A 162 -5.44 1.03 -5.91
C SER A 162 -4.56 1.96 -6.74
N LYS A 163 -3.92 1.41 -7.78
CA LYS A 163 -3.34 2.24 -8.86
C LYS A 163 -4.43 3.14 -9.48
N PRO A 164 -4.08 4.35 -9.96
CA PRO A 164 -2.75 4.97 -9.96
C PRO A 164 -2.45 5.80 -8.69
N HIS A 165 -3.22 5.66 -7.61
CA HIS A 165 -3.10 6.55 -6.45
C HIS A 165 -1.75 6.39 -5.73
N LEU A 166 -1.19 7.51 -5.27
CA LEU A 166 0.07 7.53 -4.53
C LEU A 166 -0.06 6.74 -3.22
N GLU A 167 -1.23 6.79 -2.60
CA GLU A 167 -1.58 6.09 -1.36
C GLU A 167 -1.33 4.58 -1.45
N TYR A 168 -1.58 3.97 -2.62
CA TYR A 168 -1.36 2.55 -2.86
C TYR A 168 0.11 2.18 -2.68
N TYR A 169 1.01 2.94 -3.30
CA TYR A 169 2.44 2.74 -3.19
C TYR A 169 2.97 3.10 -1.80
N ALA A 170 2.42 4.16 -1.18
CA ALA A 170 2.75 4.51 0.19
C ALA A 170 2.33 3.41 1.20
N GLU A 171 1.19 2.77 1.00
CA GLU A 171 0.74 1.61 1.80
C GLU A 171 1.70 0.43 1.64
N ILE A 172 2.15 0.12 0.40
CA ILE A 172 3.16 -0.92 0.18
C ILE A 172 4.45 -0.58 0.95
N LEU A 173 5.00 0.62 0.78
CA LEU A 173 6.24 1.03 1.44
C LEU A 173 6.12 0.99 2.97
N GLY A 174 4.97 1.40 3.51
CA GLY A 174 4.64 1.32 4.93
C GLY A 174 4.62 -0.12 5.44
N ARG A 175 3.97 -1.05 4.73
CA ARG A 175 3.91 -2.47 5.11
C ARG A 175 5.29 -3.14 5.07
N LEU A 176 6.11 -2.77 4.09
CA LEU A 176 7.46 -3.29 3.97
C LEU A 176 8.43 -2.60 4.95
N GLY A 177 8.08 -1.44 5.50
CA GLY A 177 9.03 -0.62 6.26
C GLY A 177 10.26 -0.26 5.40
N LYS A 178 10.05 0.04 4.11
CA LYS A 178 11.15 0.34 3.18
C LYS A 178 11.07 1.78 2.72
N PRO A 179 12.19 2.51 2.69
CA PRO A 179 12.19 3.84 2.11
C PRO A 179 12.11 3.74 0.58
N PRO A 180 11.52 4.74 -0.10
CA PRO A 180 11.39 4.74 -1.57
C PRO A 180 12.71 4.55 -2.32
N HIS A 181 13.80 5.16 -1.82
CA HIS A 181 15.11 5.13 -2.49
C HIS A 181 15.81 3.76 -2.43
N GLU A 182 15.31 2.81 -1.65
CA GLU A 182 15.76 1.41 -1.64
C GLU A 182 14.83 0.47 -2.43
N THR A 183 13.81 1.06 -3.08
CA THR A 183 12.74 0.34 -3.74
C THR A 183 12.69 0.69 -5.23
N ALA A 184 12.39 -0.30 -6.06
CA ALA A 184 12.17 -0.10 -7.49
C ALA A 184 10.81 -0.66 -7.94
N MET A 185 10.16 0.01 -8.88
CA MET A 185 8.94 -0.45 -9.55
C MET A 185 9.24 -0.87 -10.98
N ILE A 186 8.83 -2.08 -11.35
CA ILE A 186 8.90 -2.65 -12.70
C ILE A 186 7.47 -2.83 -13.19
N GLY A 187 7.09 -2.12 -14.25
CA GLY A 187 5.73 -2.18 -14.79
C GLY A 187 5.65 -1.69 -16.23
N ASN A 188 4.56 -2.00 -16.91
CA ASN A 188 4.35 -1.67 -18.33
C ASN A 188 3.53 -0.40 -18.53
N ASP A 189 2.95 0.19 -17.48
CA ASP A 189 2.02 1.31 -17.62
C ASP A 189 2.62 2.60 -17.01
N PRO A 190 2.95 3.62 -17.82
CA PRO A 190 3.50 4.87 -17.30
C PRO A 190 2.60 5.59 -16.29
N GLU A 191 1.28 5.54 -16.44
CA GLU A 191 0.33 6.27 -15.58
C GLU A 191 0.01 5.49 -14.30
N ASN A 192 -0.14 4.17 -14.42
CA ASN A 192 -0.53 3.30 -13.31
C ASN A 192 0.65 2.80 -12.48
N ASP A 193 1.80 2.55 -13.11
CA ASP A 193 2.98 1.94 -12.49
C ASP A 193 4.07 2.98 -12.18
N LEU A 194 4.51 3.69 -13.22
CA LEU A 194 5.79 4.39 -13.18
C LEU A 194 5.68 5.79 -12.59
N ALA A 195 4.80 6.63 -13.11
CA ALA A 195 4.62 8.01 -12.65
C ALA A 195 4.34 8.10 -11.13
N PRO A 196 3.37 7.36 -10.56
CA PRO A 196 3.11 7.43 -9.12
C PRO A 196 4.26 6.86 -8.28
N ALA A 197 4.91 5.78 -8.72
CA ALA A 197 6.03 5.21 -7.99
C ALA A 197 7.26 6.15 -7.99
N ASN A 198 7.58 6.73 -9.16
CA ASN A 198 8.66 7.69 -9.32
C ASN A 198 8.38 8.98 -8.54
N ALA A 199 7.13 9.45 -8.49
CA ALA A 199 6.73 10.60 -7.68
C ALA A 199 7.06 10.39 -6.19
N LEU A 200 6.84 9.19 -5.65
CA LEU A 200 7.22 8.83 -4.28
C LEU A 200 8.73 8.66 -4.06
N GLY A 201 9.54 8.72 -5.13
CA GLY A 201 11.00 8.60 -5.07
C GLY A 201 11.52 7.18 -5.26
N MET A 202 10.70 6.25 -5.76
CA MET A 202 11.18 4.93 -6.19
C MET A 202 11.90 5.03 -7.52
N THR A 203 12.82 4.10 -7.74
CA THR A 203 13.42 3.93 -9.08
C THR A 203 12.44 3.17 -9.96
N VAL A 204 12.25 3.55 -11.22
CA VAL A 204 11.24 2.93 -12.08
C VAL A 204 11.84 2.38 -13.37
N PHE A 205 11.33 1.23 -13.82
CA PHE A 205 11.69 0.60 -15.08
C PHE A 205 10.44 0.25 -15.88
N HIS A 206 10.40 0.70 -17.12
CA HIS A 206 9.31 0.42 -18.03
C HIS A 206 9.53 -0.92 -18.75
N ALA A 207 8.75 -1.93 -18.37
CA ALA A 207 8.80 -3.28 -18.92
C ALA A 207 8.03 -3.37 -20.25
N HIS A 208 8.54 -2.72 -21.28
CA HIS A 208 7.95 -2.73 -22.61
C HIS A 208 9.02 -2.61 -23.70
N ALA A 209 8.81 -3.31 -24.83
CA ALA A 209 9.79 -3.37 -25.92
C ALA A 209 10.10 -1.99 -26.55
N SER A 210 9.13 -1.08 -26.54
CA SER A 210 9.33 0.34 -26.83
C SER A 210 9.15 1.14 -25.55
N SER A 211 10.26 1.60 -24.96
CA SER A 211 10.18 2.55 -23.84
C SER A 211 9.87 3.95 -24.37
N PRO A 212 8.93 4.71 -23.77
CA PRO A 212 8.83 6.13 -24.04
C PRO A 212 10.11 6.82 -23.56
N ASP A 213 10.45 7.94 -24.18
CA ASP A 213 11.68 8.70 -23.88
C ASP A 213 11.77 9.17 -22.40
N GLU A 214 10.67 9.09 -21.65
CA GLU A 214 10.55 9.59 -20.28
C GLU A 214 11.14 8.65 -19.21
N TYR A 215 11.05 7.33 -19.39
CA TYR A 215 11.48 6.34 -18.40
C TYR A 215 12.49 5.36 -19.00
N PRO A 216 13.52 4.94 -18.23
CA PRO A 216 14.37 3.84 -18.66
C PRO A 216 13.52 2.57 -18.76
N GLY A 217 13.75 1.80 -19.83
CA GLY A 217 12.92 0.64 -20.10
C GLY A 217 13.50 -0.24 -21.19
N GLY A 218 12.86 -1.38 -21.38
CA GLY A 218 13.28 -2.42 -22.31
C GLY A 218 12.50 -3.70 -22.08
N SER A 219 13.07 -4.82 -22.54
CA SER A 219 12.51 -6.13 -22.24
C SER A 219 12.66 -6.46 -20.75
N LEU A 220 11.88 -7.43 -20.25
CA LEU A 220 12.04 -7.92 -18.87
C LEU A 220 13.45 -8.43 -18.57
N GLU A 221 14.18 -8.94 -19.58
CA GLU A 221 15.55 -9.42 -19.40
C GLU A 221 16.55 -8.26 -19.13
N ASP A 222 16.22 -7.05 -19.60
CA ASP A 222 17.02 -5.83 -19.41
C ASP A 222 16.89 -5.24 -18.00
N ALA A 223 15.88 -5.67 -17.22
CA ALA A 223 15.65 -5.19 -15.86
C ALA A 223 16.82 -5.48 -14.91
N ILE A 224 17.51 -6.63 -15.04
CA ILE A 224 18.63 -6.96 -14.15
C ILE A 224 19.87 -6.09 -14.44
N PRO A 225 20.35 -5.96 -15.69
CA PRO A 225 21.38 -4.98 -16.03
C PRO A 225 21.04 -3.58 -15.53
N TRP A 226 19.79 -3.15 -15.72
CA TRP A 226 19.31 -1.85 -15.23
C TRP A 226 19.39 -1.71 -13.71
N LEU A 227 18.97 -2.72 -12.93
CA LEU A 227 19.03 -2.69 -11.47
C LEU A 227 20.46 -2.47 -10.94
N HIS A 228 21.47 -3.06 -11.61
CA HIS A 228 22.86 -2.86 -11.27
C HIS A 228 23.32 -1.41 -11.50
N GLU A 229 22.85 -0.77 -12.57
CA GLU A 229 23.15 0.63 -12.87
C GLU A 229 22.40 1.60 -11.94
N ALA A 230 21.10 1.36 -11.75
CA ALA A 230 20.22 2.17 -10.92
C ALA A 230 20.65 2.19 -9.44
N SER A 231 21.15 1.06 -8.92
CA SER A 231 21.66 0.97 -7.55
C SER A 231 22.84 1.92 -7.25
N ASN A 232 23.50 2.44 -8.29
CA ASN A 232 24.60 3.41 -8.18
C ASN A 232 24.12 4.87 -8.24
N GLN A 233 22.84 5.12 -8.52
CA GLN A 233 22.25 6.45 -8.65
C GLN A 233 21.39 6.75 -7.42
N THR A 234 21.92 7.47 -6.46
CA THR A 234 21.08 8.11 -5.43
C THR A 234 20.39 9.32 -6.02
N LYS A 235 19.06 9.30 -6.12
CA LYS A 235 18.25 10.50 -6.29
C LYS A 235 17.63 10.88 -4.94
N PRO A 236 18.29 11.71 -4.12
CA PRO A 236 17.60 12.36 -3.03
C PRO A 236 16.74 13.50 -3.59
N GLN A 237 15.55 13.69 -3.01
CA GLN A 237 14.59 14.78 -3.24
C GLN A 237 13.46 14.52 -4.25
N THR A 238 12.43 13.82 -3.80
CA THR A 238 11.03 14.07 -4.25
C THR A 238 10.08 14.41 -3.09
N ALA A 239 10.58 14.54 -1.86
CA ALA A 239 9.77 14.53 -0.64
C ALA A 239 8.91 15.78 -0.33
N ASN A 240 8.93 16.84 -1.17
CA ASN A 240 8.34 18.14 -0.81
C ASN A 240 7.15 18.53 -1.69
N GLN A 241 6.22 17.60 -1.95
CA GLN A 241 4.91 17.92 -2.50
C GLN A 241 3.81 17.54 -1.52
N SER A 242 2.81 18.41 -1.38
CA SER A 242 1.66 18.24 -0.47
C SER A 242 0.91 16.92 -0.69
N GLN A 243 0.71 16.53 -1.94
CA GLN A 243 0.02 15.30 -2.32
C GLN A 243 0.81 14.04 -1.91
N ILE A 244 2.15 14.07 -2.02
CA ILE A 244 3.02 12.97 -1.59
C ILE A 244 2.94 12.79 -0.08
N LEU A 245 2.97 13.87 0.69
CA LEU A 245 2.86 13.79 2.15
C LEU A 245 1.50 13.28 2.59
N LEU A 246 0.41 13.79 1.99
CA LEU A 246 -0.93 13.29 2.28
C LEU A 246 -1.04 11.79 1.98
N ALA A 247 -0.48 11.36 0.85
CA ALA A 247 -0.45 9.95 0.47
C ALA A 247 0.35 9.10 1.45
N ARG A 248 1.50 9.59 1.94
CA ARG A 248 2.29 8.91 2.98
C ARG A 248 1.54 8.80 4.30
N HIS A 249 0.87 9.86 4.77
CA HIS A 249 0.09 9.79 6.00
C HIS A 249 -1.09 8.80 5.91
N ARG A 250 -1.78 8.75 4.77
CA ARG A 250 -2.83 7.76 4.50
C ARG A 250 -2.27 6.34 4.38
N GLY A 251 -1.23 6.15 3.57
CA GLY A 251 -0.59 4.86 3.33
C GLY A 251 0.02 4.25 4.60
N ASN A 252 0.70 5.06 5.43
CA ASN A 252 1.25 4.62 6.71
C ASN A 252 0.14 4.19 7.68
N LEU A 253 -0.99 4.91 7.72
CA LEU A 253 -2.14 4.52 8.56
C LEU A 253 -2.76 3.20 8.07
N ALA A 254 -2.95 3.03 6.76
CA ALA A 254 -3.45 1.79 6.18
C ALA A 254 -2.52 0.60 6.42
N ALA A 255 -1.20 0.82 6.34
CA ALA A 255 -0.20 -0.18 6.70
C ALA A 255 -0.32 -0.59 8.16
N LEU A 256 -0.41 0.38 9.09
CA LEU A 256 -0.56 0.09 10.52
C LEU A 256 -1.82 -0.73 10.82
N VAL A 257 -2.97 -0.29 10.29
CA VAL A 257 -4.25 -1.00 10.47
C VAL A 257 -4.15 -2.43 9.96
N SER A 258 -3.52 -2.63 8.81
CA SER A 258 -3.38 -3.95 8.20
C SER A 258 -2.44 -4.86 8.98
N MET A 259 -1.31 -4.33 9.46
CA MET A 259 -0.31 -5.09 10.22
C MET A 259 -0.81 -5.48 11.62
N THR A 260 -1.85 -4.81 12.13
CA THR A 260 -2.40 -5.04 13.48
C THR A 260 -3.74 -5.76 13.50
N LYS A 261 -4.37 -5.96 12.32
CA LYS A 261 -5.74 -6.48 12.17
C LYS A 261 -5.97 -7.82 12.88
N ASP A 262 -5.01 -8.74 12.75
CA ASP A 262 -5.15 -10.13 13.17
C ASP A 262 -4.31 -10.48 14.42
N LEU A 263 -3.81 -9.46 15.14
CA LEU A 263 -3.06 -9.68 16.37
C LEU A 263 -4.00 -10.11 17.51
N ASP A 264 -3.68 -11.24 18.13
CA ASP A 264 -4.31 -11.69 19.37
C ASP A 264 -3.72 -10.98 20.60
N ASP A 265 -4.35 -11.14 21.76
CA ASP A 265 -3.96 -10.50 23.01
C ASP A 265 -2.50 -10.80 23.40
N HIS A 266 -1.99 -12.00 23.06
CA HIS A 266 -0.61 -12.37 23.34
C HIS A 266 0.35 -11.63 22.40
N ALA A 267 0.07 -11.62 21.10
CA ALA A 267 0.89 -10.95 20.09
C ALA A 267 1.00 -9.44 20.35
N TRP A 268 -0.07 -8.79 20.81
CA TRP A 268 -0.05 -7.37 21.18
C TRP A 268 0.98 -7.02 22.26
N GLY A 269 1.08 -7.84 23.31
CA GLY A 269 1.92 -7.56 24.48
C GLY A 269 3.30 -8.22 24.47
N HIS A 270 3.64 -8.98 23.43
CA HIS A 270 4.87 -9.76 23.43
C HIS A 270 6.06 -8.99 22.82
N ARG A 271 7.09 -8.72 23.63
CA ARG A 271 8.39 -8.21 23.15
C ARG A 271 9.20 -9.36 22.57
N MET A 272 9.31 -9.40 21.24
CA MET A 272 10.01 -10.49 20.51
C MET A 272 11.54 -10.40 20.61
N VAL A 273 12.07 -9.18 20.83
CA VAL A 273 13.50 -8.92 21.04
C VAL A 273 13.66 -8.19 22.37
N GLU A 274 14.65 -8.61 23.15
CA GLU A 274 14.97 -7.99 24.44
C GLU A 274 15.36 -6.52 24.22
N ASN A 275 14.68 -5.61 24.92
CA ASN A 275 14.78 -4.14 24.81
C ASN A 275 14.14 -3.50 23.57
N GLU A 276 13.40 -4.25 22.75
CA GLU A 276 12.51 -3.67 21.74
C GLU A 276 11.07 -3.55 22.26
N TRP A 277 10.31 -2.63 21.67
CA TRP A 277 8.91 -2.42 22.00
C TRP A 277 8.00 -3.54 21.48
N ALA A 278 7.02 -3.93 22.28
CA ALA A 278 5.92 -4.78 21.83
C ALA A 278 4.99 -4.01 20.88
N PRO A 279 4.17 -4.68 20.05
CA PRO A 279 3.23 -4.00 19.16
C PRO A 279 2.32 -2.98 19.87
N VAL A 280 1.85 -3.28 21.08
CA VAL A 280 1.05 -2.35 21.89
C VAL A 280 1.81 -1.07 22.22
N GLU A 281 3.10 -1.18 22.53
CA GLU A 281 3.93 -0.03 22.89
C GLU A 281 4.18 0.87 21.69
N ILE A 282 4.43 0.27 20.52
CA ILE A 282 4.58 1.00 19.25
C ILE A 282 3.31 1.79 18.91
N VAL A 283 2.14 1.17 19.04
CA VAL A 283 0.86 1.82 18.73
C VAL A 283 0.51 2.90 19.75
N CYS A 284 0.75 2.67 21.04
CA CYS A 284 0.59 3.70 22.08
C CYS A 284 1.50 4.90 21.84
N HIS A 285 2.75 4.65 21.42
CA HIS A 285 3.68 5.71 21.08
C HIS A 285 3.20 6.55 19.90
N LEU A 286 2.78 5.91 18.79
CA LEU A 286 2.22 6.60 17.64
C LEU A 286 1.00 7.45 18.02
N ARG A 287 0.09 6.90 18.85
CA ARG A 287 -1.08 7.61 19.38
C ARG A 287 -0.70 8.89 20.12
N ASP A 288 0.25 8.80 21.04
CA ASP A 288 0.61 9.92 21.92
C ASP A 288 1.43 10.98 21.16
N VAL A 289 2.35 10.55 20.29
CA VAL A 289 3.10 11.48 19.42
C VAL A 289 2.16 12.20 18.44
N GLU A 290 1.18 11.51 17.87
CA GLU A 290 0.22 12.15 16.97
C GLU A 290 -0.62 13.21 17.69
N SER A 291 -1.19 12.85 18.84
CA SER A 291 -2.17 13.68 19.53
C SER A 291 -1.53 14.80 20.35
N GLU A 292 -0.33 14.60 20.90
CA GLU A 292 0.36 15.58 21.75
C GLU A 292 1.47 16.35 21.04
N VAL A 293 1.99 15.85 19.90
CA VAL A 293 3.11 16.48 19.19
C VAL A 293 2.72 16.92 17.78
N ASN A 294 2.37 15.99 16.89
CA ASN A 294 2.22 16.29 15.47
C ASN A 294 1.00 17.17 15.17
N LEU A 295 -0.18 16.78 15.63
CA LEU A 295 -1.42 17.53 15.41
C LEU A 295 -1.40 18.92 16.08
N PRO A 296 -0.92 19.08 17.34
CA PRO A 296 -0.73 20.41 17.93
C PRO A 296 0.26 21.29 17.16
N ARG A 297 1.37 20.74 16.66
CA ARG A 297 2.33 21.49 15.83
C ARG A 297 1.69 21.94 14.51
N LEU A 298 0.98 21.06 13.82
CA LEU A 298 0.23 21.39 12.60
C LEU A 298 -0.71 22.58 12.85
N ARG A 299 -1.56 22.49 13.87
CA ARG A 299 -2.49 23.58 14.24
C ARG A 299 -1.77 24.88 14.56
N LYS A 300 -0.66 24.82 15.31
CA LYS A 300 0.12 25.99 15.72
C LYS A 300 0.77 26.71 14.55
N ILE A 301 1.33 25.97 13.58
CA ILE A 301 1.92 26.55 12.36
C ILE A 301 0.85 27.25 11.52
N LEU A 302 -0.37 26.69 11.48
CA LEU A 302 -1.48 27.29 10.75
C LEU A 302 -2.05 28.53 11.46
N SER A 303 -2.07 28.57 12.79
CA SER A 303 -2.63 29.69 13.56
C SER A 303 -1.66 30.87 13.74
N ASP A 304 -0.39 30.58 14.05
CA ASP A 304 0.56 31.58 14.51
C ASP A 304 1.53 31.96 13.39
N PRO A 305 1.92 33.24 13.27
CA PRO A 305 3.00 33.64 12.37
C PRO A 305 4.34 33.24 12.99
N ASP A 306 5.04 32.27 12.38
CA ASP A 306 6.39 31.82 12.76
C ASP A 306 6.52 31.28 14.21
N PRO A 307 5.76 30.23 14.58
CA PRO A 307 5.76 29.73 15.94
C PRO A 307 7.05 29.01 16.32
N HIS A 308 7.39 29.07 17.61
CA HIS A 308 8.38 28.18 18.19
C HIS A 308 7.79 26.79 18.48
N LEU A 309 8.47 25.74 18.03
CA LEU A 309 8.10 24.34 18.23
C LEU A 309 9.09 23.66 19.18
N SER A 310 8.60 23.24 20.35
CA SER A 310 9.39 22.53 21.36
C SER A 310 9.73 21.11 20.91
N SER A 311 10.93 20.64 21.27
CA SER A 311 11.30 19.21 21.18
C SER A 311 10.84 18.45 22.43
N PHE A 312 10.45 17.20 22.25
CA PHE A 312 10.09 16.27 23.31
C PHE A 312 10.96 15.02 23.19
N ASP A 313 11.41 14.49 24.31
CA ASP A 313 11.89 13.11 24.38
C ASP A 313 10.65 12.23 24.56
N THR A 314 10.19 11.62 23.48
CA THR A 314 8.92 10.89 23.45
C THR A 314 9.09 9.41 23.79
N ASP A 315 10.30 8.87 23.66
CA ASP A 315 10.53 7.43 23.79
C ASP A 315 10.43 6.99 25.26
N VAL A 316 10.76 7.89 26.20
CA VAL A 316 10.56 7.67 27.64
C VAL A 316 9.10 7.49 28.03
N TRP A 317 8.14 7.95 27.22
CA TRP A 317 6.72 7.81 27.51
C TRP A 317 6.26 6.35 27.56
N ALA A 318 6.95 5.45 26.85
CA ALA A 318 6.62 4.02 26.91
C ALA A 318 6.70 3.45 28.33
N GLU A 319 7.75 3.82 29.07
CA GLU A 319 7.92 3.43 30.47
C GLU A 319 7.10 4.31 31.41
N GLU A 320 7.12 5.63 31.24
CA GLU A 320 6.43 6.58 32.12
C GLU A 320 4.90 6.39 32.14
N ARG A 321 4.33 5.92 31.02
CA ARG A 321 2.88 5.75 30.83
C ARG A 321 2.46 4.28 30.77
N ASP A 322 3.38 3.36 31.08
CA ASP A 322 3.14 1.91 31.16
C ASP A 322 2.44 1.36 29.92
N TYR A 323 2.96 1.67 28.73
CA TYR A 323 2.32 1.29 27.46
C TYR A 323 2.08 -0.21 27.33
N LEU A 324 2.98 -1.03 27.87
CA LEU A 324 2.88 -2.49 27.81
C LEU A 324 1.60 -3.03 28.47
N CYS A 325 1.06 -2.32 29.45
CA CYS A 325 -0.16 -2.69 30.17
C CYS A 325 -1.44 -2.04 29.59
N GLN A 326 -1.33 -1.27 28.51
CA GLN A 326 -2.49 -0.65 27.86
C GLN A 326 -3.17 -1.59 26.85
N SER A 327 -4.34 -1.18 26.36
CA SER A 327 -5.06 -1.91 25.31
C SER A 327 -4.61 -1.44 23.93
N GLY A 328 -3.95 -2.33 23.17
CA GLY A 328 -3.54 -2.10 21.78
C GLY A 328 -4.70 -1.66 20.87
N PRO A 329 -5.83 -2.40 20.84
CA PRO A 329 -6.99 -1.99 20.04
C PRO A 329 -7.55 -0.60 20.38
N ASN A 330 -7.61 -0.24 21.67
CA ASN A 330 -8.05 1.11 22.07
C ASN A 330 -7.03 2.18 21.66
N ALA A 331 -5.74 1.88 21.77
CA ALA A 331 -4.69 2.80 21.34
C ALA A 331 -4.71 3.02 19.82
N LEU A 332 -4.92 1.96 19.05
CA LEU A 332 -5.08 2.01 17.59
C LEU A 332 -6.29 2.87 17.20
N SER A 333 -7.44 2.65 17.85
CA SER A 333 -8.65 3.46 17.59
C SER A 333 -8.40 4.94 17.85
N ALA A 334 -7.76 5.29 18.97
CA ALA A 334 -7.46 6.68 19.30
C ALA A 334 -6.43 7.30 18.32
N TYR A 335 -5.44 6.53 17.86
CA TYR A 335 -4.52 6.98 16.83
C TYR A 335 -5.23 7.22 15.49
N ILE A 336 -6.11 6.31 15.07
CA ILE A 336 -6.94 6.46 13.86
C ILE A 336 -7.73 7.77 13.92
N ASP A 337 -8.42 8.05 15.03
CA ASP A 337 -9.21 9.27 15.18
C ASP A 337 -8.36 10.54 15.06
N SER A 338 -7.22 10.58 15.77
CA SER A 338 -6.30 11.72 15.73
C SER A 338 -5.67 11.90 14.34
N ARG A 339 -5.28 10.81 13.67
CA ARG A 339 -4.67 10.87 12.34
C ARG A 339 -5.70 11.24 11.27
N LYS A 340 -6.96 10.79 11.38
CA LYS A 340 -8.05 11.24 10.50
C LYS A 340 -8.27 12.74 10.62
N GLU A 341 -8.14 13.31 11.82
CA GLU A 341 -8.18 14.76 11.99
C GLU A 341 -7.00 15.46 11.30
N THR A 342 -5.77 14.98 11.48
CA THR A 342 -4.58 15.50 10.78
C THR A 342 -4.78 15.47 9.27
N ILE A 343 -5.20 14.34 8.70
CA ILE A 343 -5.48 14.17 7.27
C ILE A 343 -6.55 15.17 6.80
N ALA A 344 -7.66 15.29 7.53
CA ALA A 344 -8.74 16.22 7.20
C ALA A 344 -8.33 17.70 7.23
N ILE A 345 -7.33 18.07 8.05
CA ILE A 345 -6.72 19.40 8.02
C ILE A 345 -5.85 19.54 6.77
N LEU A 346 -4.92 18.60 6.53
CA LEU A 346 -3.97 18.65 5.41
C LEU A 346 -4.66 18.64 4.04
N GLU A 347 -5.82 18.02 3.90
CA GLU A 347 -6.65 18.06 2.69
C GLU A 347 -7.18 19.47 2.36
N LYS A 348 -7.34 20.33 3.37
CA LYS A 348 -8.01 21.63 3.25
C LYS A 348 -7.04 22.81 3.20
N ILE A 349 -5.75 22.60 3.48
CA ILE A 349 -4.77 23.69 3.47
C ILE A 349 -4.40 24.10 2.05
N ASP A 350 -4.28 25.40 1.81
CA ASP A 350 -3.88 25.94 0.52
C ASP A 350 -2.43 25.52 0.19
N SER A 351 -2.09 25.42 -1.09
CA SER A 351 -0.72 25.09 -1.53
C SER A 351 0.35 26.02 -0.95
N LYS A 352 0.01 27.30 -0.74
CA LYS A 352 0.89 28.30 -0.11
C LYS A 352 1.16 28.04 1.38
N ASP A 353 0.25 27.36 2.08
CA ASP A 353 0.35 27.18 3.53
C ASP A 353 1.37 26.11 3.92
N TRP A 354 1.71 25.21 2.98
CA TRP A 354 2.78 24.23 3.14
C TRP A 354 4.17 24.86 3.38
N SER A 355 4.39 26.08 2.90
CA SER A 355 5.65 26.82 3.11
C SER A 355 5.63 27.76 4.32
N ARG A 356 4.58 27.71 5.15
CA ARG A 356 4.50 28.54 6.37
C ARG A 356 5.69 28.25 7.30
N PRO A 357 6.40 29.29 7.76
CA PRO A 357 7.60 29.12 8.56
C PRO A 357 7.26 28.76 10.00
N ALA A 358 8.22 28.09 10.65
CA ALA A 358 8.27 27.88 12.08
C ALA A 358 9.73 27.78 12.54
N ARG A 359 9.97 27.73 13.86
CA ARG A 359 11.31 27.52 14.45
C ARG A 359 11.30 26.36 15.42
N HIS A 360 11.96 25.27 15.07
CA HIS A 360 12.10 24.12 15.96
C HIS A 360 13.29 24.29 16.91
N SER A 361 13.15 23.84 18.17
CA SER A 361 14.21 23.97 19.18
C SER A 361 15.54 23.29 18.81
N LEU A 362 15.52 22.23 18.00
CA LEU A 362 16.71 21.45 17.64
C LEU A 362 17.35 21.86 16.29
N PHE A 363 16.57 21.98 15.22
CA PHE A 363 17.08 22.23 13.87
C PHE A 363 16.88 23.67 13.38
N GLY A 364 16.28 24.55 14.19
CA GLY A 364 16.13 25.96 13.86
C GLY A 364 14.99 26.24 12.89
N PRO A 365 15.15 27.15 11.92
CA PRO A 365 14.12 27.48 10.94
C PRO A 365 13.62 26.26 10.18
N THR A 366 12.30 26.15 10.03
CA THR A 366 11.63 25.05 9.30
C THR A 366 10.32 25.53 8.69
N THR A 367 9.61 24.64 8.00
CA THR A 367 8.31 24.89 7.36
C THR A 367 7.30 23.80 7.70
N LEU A 368 6.02 24.06 7.46
CA LEU A 368 4.96 23.06 7.67
C LEU A 368 5.25 21.74 6.92
N ILE A 369 5.70 21.84 5.67
CA ILE A 369 6.00 20.67 4.83
C ILE A 369 7.12 19.80 5.42
N GLU A 370 8.16 20.41 5.97
CA GLU A 370 9.26 19.69 6.63
C GLU A 370 8.81 19.02 7.93
N VAL A 371 7.98 19.70 8.73
CA VAL A 371 7.43 19.14 9.98
C VAL A 371 6.53 17.93 9.69
N MET A 372 5.69 18.00 8.66
CA MET A 372 4.84 16.87 8.26
C MET A 372 5.66 15.75 7.60
N ASN A 373 6.73 16.08 6.87
CA ASN A 373 7.67 15.07 6.38
C ASN A 373 8.35 14.31 7.53
N ILE A 374 8.80 15.01 8.58
CA ILE A 374 9.36 14.37 9.78
C ILE A 374 8.32 13.44 10.43
N ALA A 375 7.06 13.86 10.53
CA ALA A 375 5.99 13.01 11.07
C ALA A 375 5.78 11.74 10.20
N ALA A 376 5.77 11.86 8.88
CA ALA A 376 5.63 10.72 7.97
C ALA A 376 6.87 9.79 7.97
N GLU A 377 8.08 10.30 8.26
CA GLU A 377 9.30 9.50 8.46
C GLU A 377 9.28 8.79 9.82
N HIS A 378 8.78 9.47 10.87
CA HIS A 378 8.58 8.90 12.20
C HIS A 378 7.60 7.72 12.19
N ASP A 379 6.47 7.87 11.49
CA ASP A 379 5.53 6.75 11.28
C ASP A 379 6.24 5.55 10.63
N LEU A 380 6.99 5.79 9.54
CA LEU A 380 7.65 4.72 8.79
C LEU A 380 8.70 4.00 9.65
N LEU A 381 9.44 4.74 10.48
CA LEU A 381 10.39 4.16 11.44
C LEU A 381 9.71 3.15 12.37
N HIS A 382 8.54 3.50 12.91
CA HIS A 382 7.80 2.60 13.79
C HIS A 382 7.07 1.48 13.06
N LEU A 383 6.68 1.67 11.80
CA LEU A 383 6.23 0.57 10.94
C LEU A 383 7.35 -0.44 10.66
N VAL A 384 8.59 0.01 10.47
CA VAL A 384 9.77 -0.87 10.37
C VAL A 384 9.94 -1.69 11.65
N GLN A 385 9.84 -1.03 12.81
CA GLN A 385 9.94 -1.67 14.11
C GLN A 385 8.82 -2.70 14.32
N LEU A 386 7.59 -2.35 13.98
CA LEU A 386 6.44 -3.23 14.06
C LEU A 386 6.62 -4.45 13.15
N ARG A 387 6.99 -4.24 11.88
CA ARG A 387 7.25 -5.32 10.93
C ARG A 387 8.29 -6.30 11.46
N SER A 388 9.39 -5.77 11.99
CA SER A 388 10.48 -6.58 12.56
C SER A 388 10.00 -7.41 13.75
N THR A 389 9.16 -6.82 14.60
CA THR A 389 8.55 -7.51 15.74
C THR A 389 7.63 -8.64 15.27
N LEU A 390 6.78 -8.40 14.27
CA LEU A 390 5.83 -9.42 13.78
C LEU A 390 6.53 -10.57 13.03
N ALA A 391 7.52 -10.26 12.20
CA ALA A 391 8.24 -11.26 11.40
C ALA A 391 9.00 -12.29 12.27
N ILE A 392 9.47 -11.89 13.44
CA ILE A 392 10.16 -12.79 14.40
C ILE A 392 9.16 -13.72 15.12
N GLY A 393 7.89 -13.32 15.19
CA GLY A 393 6.81 -14.10 15.81
C GLY A 393 6.23 -15.23 14.97
N GLY A 394 6.55 -15.30 13.66
CA GLY A 394 6.00 -16.29 12.75
C GLY A 394 4.51 -16.08 12.43
N ILE A 395 4.04 -14.83 12.49
CA ILE A 395 2.65 -14.40 12.19
C ILE A 395 2.60 -13.79 10.78
#